data_AF-A0A673MGC6-F1
#
_entry.id   AF-A0A673MGC6-F1
#
_cell.length_a   1.000
_cell.length_b   1.000
_cell.length_c   1.000
_cell.angle_alpha   90.00
_cell.angle_beta   90.00
_cell.angle_gamma   90.00
#
_symmetry.space_group_name_H-M   'P 1'
#
loop_
_entity.id
_entity.type
_entity.pdbx_description
1 polymer ?
#
loop_
_entity_poly.entity_id
_entity_poly.type
_entity_poly.pdbx_seq_one_letter_code
_entity_poly.pdbx_strand_id
1 'polypeptide(L)'
;MTSVPHLLLDTLEGLDSTKLKKFKWHLKNDGIASVADVEKADATDTVELMVARRGQEGAVKITLDILRKMEENHLAEQLQDKHKASVSQTSS
;
A
#
# COMPACT_ATOMS: atom_id res chain seq x y z
N MET A 1 -7.88 17.02 -1.40
CA MET A 1 -8.22 15.59 -1.56
C MET A 1 -6.95 14.84 -1.93
N THR A 2 -6.38 14.07 -1.02
CA THR A 2 -5.26 13.18 -1.35
C THR A 2 -5.82 11.99 -2.12
N SER A 3 -5.31 11.72 -3.31
CA SER A 3 -5.74 10.57 -4.11
C SER A 3 -5.25 9.27 -3.47
N VAL A 4 -5.96 8.15 -3.70
CA VAL A 4 -5.59 6.84 -3.15
C VAL A 4 -4.12 6.47 -3.41
N PRO A 5 -3.55 6.64 -4.64
CA PRO A 5 -2.15 6.34 -4.88
C PRO A 5 -1.19 7.19 -4.03
N HIS A 6 -1.49 8.47 -3.83
CA HIS A 6 -0.67 9.34 -2.98
C HIS A 6 -0.73 8.90 -1.52
N LEU A 7 -1.91 8.53 -1.03
CA LEU A 7 -2.08 8.04 0.33
C LEU A 7 -1.30 6.73 0.58
N LEU A 8 -1.31 5.83 -0.42
CA LEU A 8 -0.50 4.61 -0.37
C LEU A 8 0.99 4.94 -0.40
N LEU A 9 1.42 5.83 -1.29
CA LEU A 9 2.82 6.25 -1.41
C LEU A 9 3.34 6.82 -0.08
N ASP A 10 2.64 7.78 0.52
CA ASP A 10 2.99 8.36 1.83
C ASP A 10 3.15 7.27 2.90
N THR A 11 2.29 6.23 2.85
CA THR A 11 2.34 5.12 3.79
C THR A 11 3.57 4.23 3.56
N LEU A 12 3.91 3.94 2.30
CA LEU A 12 5.09 3.15 1.95
C LEU A 12 6.40 3.91 2.20
N GLU A 13 6.42 5.24 2.03
CA GLU A 13 7.56 6.09 2.37
C GLU A 13 7.81 6.18 3.88
N GLY A 14 6.78 5.95 4.70
CA GLY A 14 6.92 5.78 6.15
C GLY A 14 7.61 4.49 6.58
N LEU A 15 7.82 3.53 5.66
CA LEU A 15 8.57 2.31 5.91
C LEU A 15 10.06 2.53 5.63
N ASP A 16 10.92 2.11 6.57
CA ASP A 16 12.35 2.04 6.28
C ASP A 16 12.66 1.01 5.17
N SER A 17 13.87 1.05 4.63
CA SER A 17 14.28 0.19 3.52
C SER A 17 14.15 -1.31 3.81
N THR A 18 14.32 -1.73 5.06
CA THR A 18 14.18 -3.13 5.47
C THR A 18 12.72 -3.54 5.52
N LYS A 19 11.86 -2.70 6.10
CA LYS A 19 10.41 -2.90 6.12
C LYS A 19 9.82 -2.87 4.72
N LEU A 20 10.23 -1.94 3.87
CA LEU A 20 9.79 -1.87 2.48
C LEU A 20 10.17 -3.13 1.70
N LYS A 21 11.38 -3.69 1.94
CA LYS A 21 11.78 -4.98 1.36
C LYS A 21 10.89 -6.13 1.84
N LYS A 22 10.53 -6.16 3.13
CA LYS A 22 9.60 -7.16 3.69
C LYS A 22 8.19 -7.00 3.11
N PHE A 23 7.71 -5.77 2.94
CA PHE A 23 6.42 -5.46 2.30
C PHE A 23 6.36 -6.02 0.88
N LYS A 24 7.39 -5.75 0.08
CA LYS A 24 7.54 -6.29 -1.29
C LYS A 24 7.60 -7.81 -1.31
N TRP A 25 8.24 -8.43 -0.33
CA TRP A 25 8.25 -9.89 -0.20
C TRP A 25 6.84 -10.46 0.04
N HIS A 26 6.03 -9.83 0.89
CA HIS A 26 4.64 -10.23 1.08
C HIS A 26 3.79 -10.04 -0.18
N LEU A 27 3.96 -8.93 -0.92
CA LEU A 27 3.28 -8.72 -2.21
C LEU A 27 3.58 -9.82 -3.23
N LYS A 28 4.84 -10.26 -3.30
CA LYS A 28 5.24 -11.40 -4.12
C LYS A 28 4.59 -12.69 -3.65
N ASN A 29 4.59 -12.94 -2.34
CA ASN A 29 4.02 -14.16 -1.77
C ASN A 29 2.50 -14.26 -1.99
N ASP A 30 1.80 -13.13 -1.98
CA ASP A 30 0.36 -13.03 -2.25
C ASP A 30 0.04 -13.08 -3.77
N GLY A 31 1.04 -13.32 -4.63
CA GLY A 31 0.90 -13.42 -6.09
C GLY A 31 0.56 -12.09 -6.78
N ILE A 32 0.77 -10.97 -6.09
CA ILE A 32 0.45 -9.63 -6.60
C ILE A 32 1.59 -9.09 -7.44
N ALA A 33 2.83 -9.48 -7.16
CA ALA A 33 4.01 -9.05 -7.94
C ALA A 33 4.85 -10.26 -8.37
N SER A 34 5.45 -10.18 -9.57
CA SER A 34 6.49 -11.13 -9.98
C SER A 34 7.83 -10.77 -9.33
N VAL A 35 8.76 -11.73 -9.26
CA VAL A 35 10.12 -11.50 -8.69
C VAL A 35 10.82 -10.31 -9.34
N ALA A 36 10.71 -10.23 -10.67
CA ALA A 36 11.29 -9.13 -11.45
C ALA A 36 10.66 -7.77 -11.12
N ASP A 37 9.38 -7.74 -10.74
CA ASP A 37 8.65 -6.50 -10.44
C ASP A 37 9.13 -5.90 -9.10
N VAL A 38 9.39 -6.74 -8.09
CA VAL A 38 9.68 -6.26 -6.72
C VAL A 38 11.16 -6.06 -6.39
N GLU A 39 12.09 -6.62 -7.16
CA GLU A 39 13.53 -6.48 -6.86
C GLU A 39 14.08 -5.08 -7.11
N LYS A 40 13.50 -4.33 -8.06
CA LYS A 40 13.94 -2.98 -8.44
C LYS A 40 12.90 -1.89 -8.21
N ALA A 41 11.63 -2.26 -8.01
CA ALA A 41 10.58 -1.28 -7.77
C ALA A 41 10.93 -0.39 -6.58
N ASP A 42 10.73 0.91 -6.70
CA ASP A 42 10.68 1.81 -5.55
C ASP A 42 9.28 1.83 -4.91
N ALA A 43 9.02 2.76 -3.99
CA ALA A 43 7.70 2.88 -3.36
C ALA A 43 6.61 3.26 -4.37
N THR A 44 6.93 4.13 -5.34
CA THR A 44 6.02 4.60 -6.39
C THR A 44 5.66 3.45 -7.33
N ASP A 45 6.67 2.73 -7.84
CA ASP A 45 6.47 1.55 -8.70
C ASP A 45 5.57 0.50 -8.03
N THR A 46 5.79 0.30 -6.72
CA THR A 46 4.99 -0.64 -5.92
C THR A 46 3.53 -0.21 -5.83
N VAL A 47 3.26 1.08 -5.63
CA VAL A 47 1.90 1.63 -5.58
C VAL A 47 1.20 1.50 -6.93
N GLU A 48 1.88 1.89 -8.01
CA GLU A 48 1.32 1.78 -9.37
C GLU A 48 0.96 0.33 -9.70
N LEU A 49 1.83 -0.62 -9.37
CA LEU A 49 1.58 -2.05 -9.57
C LEU A 49 0.35 -2.55 -8.81
N MET A 50 0.21 -2.17 -7.54
CA MET A 50 -0.95 -2.58 -6.72
C MET A 50 -2.24 -2.01 -7.28
N VAL A 51 -2.25 -0.72 -7.64
CA VAL A 51 -3.42 -0.05 -8.21
C VAL A 51 -3.77 -0.64 -9.57
N ALA A 52 -2.80 -0.92 -10.43
CA ALA A 52 -3.03 -1.50 -11.75
C ALA A 52 -3.64 -2.91 -11.68
N ARG A 53 -3.18 -3.75 -10.73
CA ARG A 53 -3.64 -5.14 -10.62
C ARG A 53 -4.94 -5.34 -9.84
N ARG A 54 -5.27 -4.42 -8.93
CA ARG A 54 -6.34 -4.62 -7.93
C ARG A 54 -7.30 -3.44 -7.82
N GLY A 55 -7.06 -2.37 -8.56
CA GLY A 55 -7.78 -1.10 -8.42
C GLY A 55 -7.41 -0.36 -7.13
N GLN A 56 -7.87 0.87 -7.00
CA GLN A 56 -7.56 1.72 -5.84
C GLN A 56 -8.02 1.09 -4.51
N GLU A 57 -9.27 0.66 -4.43
CA GLU A 57 -9.81 0.02 -3.22
C GLU A 57 -9.13 -1.32 -2.89
N GLY A 58 -8.77 -2.10 -3.91
CA GLY A 58 -8.03 -3.34 -3.71
C GLY A 58 -6.62 -3.08 -3.20
N ALA A 59 -5.94 -2.07 -3.75
CA ALA A 59 -4.60 -1.67 -3.32
C ALA A 59 -4.57 -1.22 -1.85
N VAL A 60 -5.60 -0.49 -1.39
CA VAL A 60 -5.75 -0.12 0.03
C VAL A 60 -5.90 -1.36 0.90
N LYS A 61 -6.80 -2.29 0.54
CA LYS A 61 -7.02 -3.52 1.33
C LYS A 61 -5.75 -4.36 1.45
N ILE A 62 -5.01 -4.54 0.36
CA ILE A 62 -3.75 -5.28 0.34
C ILE A 62 -2.69 -4.60 1.20
N THR A 63 -2.56 -3.29 1.08
CA THR A 63 -1.58 -2.53 1.87
C THR A 63 -1.88 -2.67 3.36
N LEU A 64 -3.15 -2.54 3.78
CA LEU A 64 -3.57 -2.75 5.16
C LEU A 64 -3.29 -4.16 5.66
N ASP A 65 -3.56 -5.20 4.86
CA ASP A 65 -3.33 -6.59 5.22
C ASP A 65 -1.83 -6.87 5.42
N ILE A 66 -0.99 -6.40 4.50
CA ILE A 66 0.47 -6.60 4.58
C ILE A 66 1.07 -5.83 5.77
N LEU A 67 0.66 -4.58 6.00
CA LEU A 67 1.13 -3.82 7.17
C LEU A 67 0.80 -4.55 8.48
N ARG A 68 -0.40 -5.15 8.58
CA ARG A 68 -0.78 -5.96 9.74
C ARG A 68 0.04 -7.24 9.86
N LYS A 69 0.30 -7.96 8.75
CA LYS A 69 1.21 -9.13 8.72
C LYS A 69 2.63 -8.79 9.17
N MET A 70 3.05 -7.55 8.93
CA MET A 70 4.37 -7.04 9.32
C MET A 70 4.41 -6.45 10.74
N GLU A 71 3.27 -6.44 11.45
CA GLU A 71 3.08 -5.79 12.76
C GLU A 71 3.22 -4.25 12.72
N GLU A 72 3.16 -3.65 11.53
CA GLU A 72 3.11 -2.19 11.31
C GLU A 72 1.69 -1.64 11.52
N ASN A 73 1.05 -2.01 12.63
CA ASN A 73 -0.35 -1.73 12.92
C ASN A 73 -0.64 -0.23 12.96
N HIS A 74 0.30 0.57 13.46
CA HIS A 74 0.17 2.03 13.52
C HIS A 74 0.02 2.66 12.13
N LEU A 75 0.80 2.20 11.14
CA LEU A 75 0.68 2.68 9.76
C LEU A 75 -0.62 2.18 9.11
N ALA A 76 -1.04 0.96 9.43
CA ALA A 76 -2.31 0.43 8.95
C ALA A 76 -3.52 1.25 9.46
N GLU A 77 -3.53 1.62 10.74
CA GLU A 77 -4.58 2.47 11.32
C GLU A 77 -4.61 3.86 10.66
N GLN A 78 -3.45 4.52 10.53
CA GLN A 78 -3.36 5.82 9.88
C GLN A 78 -3.86 5.79 8.43
N LEU A 79 -3.47 4.77 7.66
CA LEU A 79 -3.93 4.57 6.28
C LEU A 79 -5.45 4.41 6.23
N GLN A 80 -6.01 3.58 7.12
CA GLN A 80 -7.44 3.33 7.18
C GLN A 80 -8.24 4.60 7.52
N ASP A 81 -7.77 5.38 8.49
CA ASP A 81 -8.46 6.60 8.92
C ASP A 81 -8.43 7.68 7.84
N LYS A 82 -7.27 7.88 7.20
CA LYS A 82 -7.12 8.82 6.07
C LYS A 82 -7.98 8.41 4.88
N HIS A 83 -8.05 7.11 4.56
CA HIS A 83 -8.90 6.60 3.47
C HIS A 83 -10.38 6.85 3.77
N LYS A 84 -10.87 6.49 4.97
CA LYS A 84 -12.24 6.77 5.42
C LYS A 84 -12.60 8.25 5.36
N ALA A 85 -11.70 9.12 5.82
CA ALA A 85 -11.91 10.57 5.78
C ALA A 85 -12.09 11.07 4.34
N SER A 86 -11.33 10.52 3.38
CA SER A 86 -11.46 10.89 1.97
C SER A 86 -12.76 10.37 1.32
N VAL A 87 -13.21 9.17 1.69
CA VAL A 87 -14.46 8.57 1.16
C VAL A 87 -15.70 9.27 1.72
N SER A 88 -15.66 9.71 2.99
CA SER A 88 -16.78 10.38 3.66
C SER A 88 -17.12 11.76 3.06
N GLN A 89 -16.25 12.32 2.23
CA GLN A 89 -16.47 13.60 1.55
C GLN A 89 -17.01 13.46 0.11
N THR A 90 -17.21 12.23 -0.39
CA THR A 90 -17.78 11.97 -1.74
C THR A 90 -19.28 11.64 -1.74
N SER A 91 -19.89 11.63 -0.56
CA SER A 91 -21.34 11.49 -0.38
C SER A 91 -21.96 12.87 -0.10
N SER A 92 -22.06 13.72 -1.11
CA SER A 92 -22.88 14.94 -1.10
C SER A 92 -23.31 15.29 -2.52
#